data_AF-A0A392M784-F1
#
_entry.id   AF-A0A392M784-F1
#
_cell.length_a   1.000
_cell.length_b   1.000
_cell.length_c   1.000
_cell.angle_alpha   90.00
_cell.angle_beta   90.00
_cell.angle_gamma   90.00
#
_symmetry.space_group_name_H-M   'P 1'
#
loop_
_entity.id
_entity.type
_entity.pdbx_description
1 polymer ?
#
loop_
_entity_poly.entity_id
_entity_poly.type
_entity_poly.pdbx_seq_one_letter_code
_entity_poly.pdbx_strand_id
1 'polypeptide(L)'
;MFQVIPKKRFYEVVTKDGVGLSFVLMVRTCFLNGAAPGSGLGYVGDTRVNPDLSTIRTIPWCKQDEMVIGDMNLKPGQAWEYCPRETLRRVCKILKDEFDLVVNAGFENEFYLLKSIAREGKEEWVPFDSSPYGCSAAFDDVSPLLREITSALHSMGIPVEQ
;
A
#
# COMPACT_ATOMS: atom_id res chain seq x y z
N MET A 1 3.74 -0.88 6.29
CA MET A 1 3.47 -1.72 7.49
C MET A 1 2.00 -2.08 7.50
N PHE A 2 1.64 -3.28 7.95
CA PHE A 2 0.24 -3.70 8.11
C PHE A 2 0.08 -4.42 9.45
N GLN A 3 -1.15 -4.52 9.94
CA GLN A 3 -1.51 -5.34 11.10
C GLN A 3 -2.58 -6.35 10.66
N VAL A 4 -2.44 -7.60 11.08
CA VAL A 4 -3.44 -8.65 10.83
C VAL A 4 -4.32 -8.76 12.07
N ILE A 5 -5.63 -8.68 11.87
CA ILE A 5 -6.60 -8.61 12.96
C ILE A 5 -7.64 -9.70 12.74
N PRO A 6 -7.94 -10.56 13.74
CA PRO A 6 -9.01 -11.54 13.63
C PRO A 6 -10.35 -10.86 13.30
N LYS A 7 -11.09 -11.42 12.32
CA LYS A 7 -12.35 -10.86 11.80
C LYS A 7 -13.31 -10.41 12.90
N LYS A 8 -13.54 -11.26 13.90
CA LYS A 8 -14.41 -10.95 15.05
C LYS A 8 -13.96 -9.68 15.79
N ARG A 9 -12.67 -9.58 16.14
CA ARG A 9 -12.10 -8.41 16.80
C ARG A 9 -12.18 -7.16 15.93
N PHE A 10 -11.97 -7.31 14.62
CA PHE A 10 -12.05 -6.20 13.69
C PHE A 10 -13.43 -5.53 13.75
N TYR A 11 -14.49 -6.30 13.53
CA TYR A 11 -15.86 -5.77 13.49
C TYR A 11 -16.41 -5.38 14.86
N GLU A 12 -16.03 -6.05 15.95
CA GLU A 12 -16.54 -5.74 17.29
C GLU A 12 -15.87 -4.53 17.94
N VAL A 13 -14.57 -4.34 17.71
CA VAL A 13 -13.71 -3.39 18.43
C VAL A 13 -13.04 -2.38 17.49
N VAL A 14 -12.31 -2.85 16.49
CA VAL A 14 -11.39 -1.98 15.70
C VAL A 14 -12.15 -0.98 14.83
N THR A 15 -13.32 -1.34 14.33
CA THR A 15 -14.20 -0.40 13.61
C THR A 15 -14.64 0.79 14.46
N LYS A 16 -14.67 0.64 15.79
CA LYS A 16 -15.09 1.68 16.74
C LYS A 16 -13.90 2.42 17.32
N ASP A 17 -12.93 1.67 17.84
CA ASP A 17 -11.85 2.19 18.67
C ASP A 17 -10.53 2.38 17.90
N GLY A 18 -10.47 1.87 16.67
CA GLY A 18 -9.22 1.75 15.92
C GLY A 18 -8.23 0.79 16.58
N VAL A 19 -7.03 0.71 16.02
CA VAL A 19 -5.93 -0.09 16.56
C VAL A 19 -4.71 0.78 16.84
N GLY A 20 -3.99 0.48 17.93
CA GLY A 20 -2.80 1.23 18.31
C GLY A 20 -1.64 0.96 17.34
N LEU A 21 -0.89 2.01 17.01
CA LEU A 21 0.31 1.95 16.20
C LEU A 21 1.35 2.92 16.77
N SER A 22 2.55 2.42 17.13
CA SER A 22 3.62 3.26 17.68
C SER A 22 4.16 4.26 16.65
N PHE A 23 4.46 5.47 17.10
CA PHE A 23 4.97 6.55 16.25
C PHE A 23 6.27 6.18 15.52
N VAL A 24 7.12 5.36 16.14
CA VAL A 24 8.39 4.91 15.54
C VAL A 24 8.19 4.23 14.18
N LEU A 25 7.02 3.64 13.95
CA LEU A 25 6.72 2.86 12.75
C LEU A 25 6.58 3.77 11.52
N MET A 26 6.30 5.06 11.70
CA MET A 26 6.29 6.05 10.62
C MET A 26 7.68 6.51 10.19
N VAL A 27 8.67 6.37 11.07
CA VAL A 27 10.05 6.84 10.83
C VAL A 27 11.03 5.68 10.71
N ARG A 28 10.54 4.45 10.67
CA ARG A 28 11.37 3.27 10.44
C ARG A 28 11.85 3.27 9.00
N THR A 29 13.17 3.26 8.81
CA THR A 29 13.76 3.16 7.48
C THR A 29 13.93 1.70 7.06
N CYS A 30 13.87 1.45 5.75
CA CYS A 30 14.12 0.12 5.19
C CYS A 30 15.56 -0.38 5.45
N PHE A 31 16.54 0.54 5.51
CA PHE A 31 17.94 0.20 5.68
C PHE A 31 18.33 -0.09 7.14
N LEU A 32 17.86 0.71 8.10
CA LEU A 32 18.26 0.55 9.51
C LEU A 32 17.38 -0.42 10.28
N ASN A 33 16.19 -0.75 9.75
CA ASN A 33 15.11 -1.39 10.49
C ASN A 33 14.84 -0.70 11.86
N GLY A 34 15.11 0.61 11.92
CA GLY A 34 15.07 1.43 13.12
C GLY A 34 14.66 2.86 12.79
N ALA A 35 14.42 3.66 13.82
CA ALA A 35 14.04 5.06 13.68
C ALA A 35 15.14 5.85 12.95
N ALA A 36 14.74 6.66 11.95
CA ALA A 36 15.65 7.61 11.33
C ALA A 36 16.17 8.62 12.39
N PRO A 37 17.50 8.78 12.55
CA PRO A 37 18.06 9.79 13.45
C PRO A 37 17.54 11.18 13.13
N GLY A 38 17.18 11.97 14.15
CA GLY A 38 16.70 13.34 13.98
C GLY A 38 15.24 13.48 13.52
N SER A 39 14.50 12.37 13.37
CA SER A 39 13.10 12.42 12.90
C SER A 39 12.09 13.00 13.89
N GLY A 40 12.48 13.19 15.15
CA GLY A 40 11.59 13.69 16.21
C GLY A 40 10.54 12.69 16.71
N LEU A 41 10.42 11.51 16.08
CA LEU A 41 9.53 10.43 16.50
C LEU A 41 10.34 9.25 17.06
N GLY A 42 9.83 8.66 18.14
CA GLY A 42 10.50 7.57 18.84
C GLY A 42 9.52 6.48 19.26
N TYR A 43 9.98 5.59 20.15
CA TYR A 43 9.20 4.47 20.66
C TYR A 43 8.11 4.87 21.68
N VAL A 44 8.10 6.14 22.09
CA VAL A 44 7.13 6.66 23.06
C VAL A 44 5.98 7.32 22.31
N GLY A 45 4.76 6.90 22.63
CA GLY A 45 3.53 7.42 22.04
C GLY A 45 3.01 6.55 20.90
N ASP A 46 1.68 6.55 20.77
CA ASP A 46 0.95 5.76 19.78
C ASP A 46 -0.09 6.64 19.09
N THR A 47 -0.32 6.35 17.81
CA THR A 47 -1.50 6.80 17.07
C THR A 47 -2.55 5.68 17.08
N ARG A 48 -3.81 6.06 16.86
CA ARG A 48 -4.90 5.13 16.56
C ARG A 48 -5.13 5.09 15.06
N VAL A 49 -5.05 3.90 14.49
CA VAL A 49 -5.39 3.62 13.10
C VAL A 49 -6.87 3.24 13.05
N ASN A 50 -7.70 4.12 12.52
CA ASN A 50 -9.13 3.89 12.34
C ASN A 50 -9.40 3.41 10.91
N PRO A 51 -10.04 2.25 10.71
CA PRO A 51 -10.27 1.71 9.37
C PRO A 51 -11.29 2.53 8.59
N ASP A 52 -10.98 2.83 7.33
CA ASP A 52 -11.92 3.40 6.37
C ASP A 52 -12.68 2.26 5.68
N LEU A 53 -13.90 1.98 6.16
CA LEU A 53 -14.70 0.85 5.71
C LEU A 53 -15.07 0.91 4.21
N SER A 54 -15.03 2.10 3.60
CA SER A 54 -15.26 2.24 2.15
C SER A 54 -14.15 1.60 1.30
N THR A 55 -12.98 1.38 1.91
CA THR A 55 -11.79 0.81 1.27
C THR A 55 -11.65 -0.70 1.45
N ILE A 56 -12.62 -1.37 2.11
CA ILE A 56 -12.55 -2.82 2.29
C ILE A 56 -12.52 -3.52 0.93
N ARG A 57 -11.55 -4.42 0.75
CA ARG A 57 -11.42 -5.30 -0.42
C ARG A 57 -11.05 -6.71 0.02
N THR A 58 -11.67 -7.73 -0.57
CA THR A 58 -11.24 -9.12 -0.40
C THR A 58 -9.92 -9.35 -1.13
N ILE A 59 -8.99 -10.08 -0.54
CA ILE A 59 -7.68 -10.34 -1.14
C ILE A 59 -7.83 -11.45 -2.21
N PRO A 60 -7.48 -11.20 -3.49
CA PRO A 60 -7.79 -12.14 -4.59
C PRO A 60 -7.15 -13.54 -4.42
N TRP A 61 -5.92 -13.56 -3.92
CA TRP A 61 -5.15 -14.78 -3.65
C TRP A 61 -5.39 -15.37 -2.25
N CYS A 62 -6.11 -14.67 -1.36
CA CYS A 62 -6.49 -15.16 -0.03
C CYS A 62 -7.94 -14.80 0.28
N LYS A 63 -8.89 -15.55 -0.30
CA LYS A 63 -10.32 -15.22 -0.26
C LYS A 63 -10.96 -15.21 1.13
N GLN A 64 -10.24 -15.70 2.15
CA GLN A 64 -10.70 -15.69 3.54
C GLN A 64 -10.38 -14.36 4.25
N ASP A 65 -9.48 -13.55 3.66
CA ASP A 65 -8.98 -12.32 4.24
C ASP A 65 -9.46 -11.09 3.47
N GLU A 66 -9.54 -9.98 4.21
CA GLU A 66 -9.91 -8.66 3.71
C GLU A 66 -8.78 -7.68 4.04
N MET A 67 -8.54 -6.71 3.15
CA MET A 67 -7.69 -5.57 3.43
C MET A 67 -8.53 -4.30 3.57
N VAL A 68 -8.09 -3.42 4.45
CA VAL A 68 -8.72 -2.12 4.71
C VAL A 68 -7.63 -1.10 4.95
N ILE A 69 -7.79 0.08 4.37
CA ILE A 69 -6.87 1.20 4.62
C ILE A 69 -7.34 1.93 5.86
N GLY A 70 -6.41 2.36 6.71
CA GLY A 70 -6.71 3.10 7.93
C GLY A 70 -6.16 4.53 7.92
N ASP A 71 -6.87 5.41 8.60
CA ASP A 71 -6.43 6.77 8.90
C ASP A 71 -5.81 6.84 10.29
N MET A 72 -4.77 7.65 10.45
CA MET A 72 -4.03 7.78 11.71
C MET A 72 -4.50 9.00 12.50
N ASN A 73 -4.91 8.78 13.74
CA ASN A 73 -5.48 9.77 14.63
C ASN A 73 -4.71 9.82 15.97
N LEU A 74 -4.54 11.00 16.55
CA LEU A 74 -3.99 11.14 17.91
C LEU A 74 -5.06 10.85 18.97
N LYS A 75 -6.28 11.28 18.69
CA LYS A 75 -7.48 11.09 19.52
C LYS A 75 -8.68 10.87 18.59
N PRO A 76 -9.80 10.31 19.08
CA PRO A 76 -11.01 10.21 18.27
C PRO A 76 -11.39 11.55 17.64
N GLY A 77 -11.53 11.59 16.32
CA GLY A 77 -11.84 12.81 15.56
C GLY A 77 -10.68 13.79 15.35
N GLN A 78 -9.49 13.50 15.88
CA GLN A 78 -8.29 14.34 15.69
C GLN A 78 -7.22 13.57 14.89
N ALA A 79 -7.15 13.87 13.60
CA ALA A 79 -6.14 13.32 12.73
C ALA A 79 -4.72 13.66 13.20
N TRP A 80 -3.82 12.70 13.07
CA TRP A 80 -2.42 12.91 13.39
C TRP A 80 -1.75 13.73 12.28
N GLU A 81 -0.87 14.66 12.65
CA GLU A 81 -0.18 15.54 11.69
C GLU A 81 0.63 14.76 10.65
N TYR A 82 1.15 13.58 11.02
CA TYR A 82 1.91 12.68 10.16
C TYR A 82 1.05 11.67 9.40
N CYS A 83 -0.28 11.79 9.39
CA CYS A 83 -1.15 10.95 8.58
C CYS A 83 -1.08 11.36 7.09
N PRO A 84 -0.51 10.54 6.18
CA PRO A 84 -0.37 10.95 4.77
C PRO A 84 -1.72 11.11 4.07
N ARG A 85 -2.69 10.23 4.40
CA ARG A 85 -4.06 10.29 3.85
C ARG A 85 -4.76 11.58 4.25
N GLU A 86 -4.66 11.98 5.50
CA GLU A 86 -5.25 13.25 5.94
C GLU A 86 -4.52 14.45 5.35
N THR A 87 -3.19 14.41 5.23
CA THR A 87 -2.44 15.47 4.54
C THR A 87 -2.93 15.66 3.11
N LEU A 88 -3.13 14.57 2.36
CA LEU A 88 -3.70 14.65 1.00
C LEU A 88 -5.11 15.25 1.01
N ARG A 89 -6.00 14.80 1.90
CA ARG A 89 -7.37 15.35 2.02
C ARG A 89 -7.35 16.84 2.33
N ARG A 90 -6.49 17.30 3.25
CA ARG A 90 -6.34 18.73 3.58
C ARG A 90 -5.88 19.54 2.37
N VAL A 91 -4.86 19.08 1.65
CA VAL A 91 -4.36 19.77 0.45
C VAL A 91 -5.45 19.83 -0.63
N CYS A 92 -6.15 18.72 -0.90
CA CYS A 92 -7.26 18.71 -1.85
C CYS A 92 -8.40 19.65 -1.43
N LYS A 93 -8.71 19.73 -0.12
CA LYS A 93 -9.72 20.65 0.40
C LYS A 93 -9.32 22.12 0.20
N ILE A 94 -8.06 22.47 0.49
CA ILE A 94 -7.52 23.81 0.23
C ILE A 94 -7.65 24.17 -1.26
N LEU A 95 -7.24 23.28 -2.15
CA LEU A 95 -7.35 23.48 -3.60
C LEU A 95 -8.79 23.74 -4.05
N LYS A 96 -9.75 23.00 -3.48
CA LYS A 96 -11.16 23.15 -3.82
C LYS A 96 -11.76 24.42 -3.23
N ASP A 97 -11.54 24.69 -1.95
CA ASP A 97 -12.20 25.78 -1.23
C ASP A 97 -11.62 27.16 -1.61
N GLU A 98 -10.31 27.25 -1.84
CA GLU A 98 -9.63 28.53 -2.13
C GLU A 98 -9.51 28.81 -3.63
N PHE A 99 -9.48 27.78 -4.48
CA PHE A 99 -9.20 27.93 -5.91
C PHE A 99 -10.23 27.26 -6.85
N ASP A 100 -11.24 26.58 -6.31
CA ASP A 100 -12.22 25.78 -7.07
C ASP A 100 -11.59 24.66 -7.93
N LEU A 101 -10.39 24.20 -7.58
CA LEU A 101 -9.65 23.18 -8.33
C LEU A 101 -9.90 21.76 -7.79
N VAL A 102 -9.86 20.78 -8.70
CA VAL A 102 -9.91 19.35 -8.38
C VAL A 102 -8.69 18.67 -8.96
N VAL A 103 -8.03 17.81 -8.17
CA VAL A 103 -6.86 17.04 -8.61
C VAL A 103 -7.31 15.72 -9.24
N ASN A 104 -6.88 15.48 -10.48
CA ASN A 104 -6.93 14.17 -11.12
C ASN A 104 -5.51 13.62 -11.21
N ALA A 105 -5.30 12.37 -10.82
CA ALA A 105 -3.99 11.74 -10.81
C ALA A 105 -4.05 10.34 -11.44
N GLY A 106 -3.06 10.03 -12.27
CA GLY A 106 -2.75 8.68 -12.77
C GLY A 106 -1.36 8.27 -12.29
N PHE A 107 -1.19 7.00 -11.96
CA PHE A 107 0.09 6.45 -11.50
C PHE A 107 0.53 5.33 -12.45
N GLU A 108 1.71 5.48 -13.05
CA GLU A 108 2.34 4.44 -13.85
C GLU A 108 3.33 3.68 -12.95
N ASN A 109 3.03 2.41 -12.68
CA ASN A 109 3.86 1.56 -11.81
C ASN A 109 4.65 0.57 -12.67
N GLU A 110 5.97 0.69 -12.66
CA GLU A 110 6.88 -0.25 -13.32
C GLU A 110 7.49 -1.22 -12.29
N PHE A 111 7.75 -2.45 -12.73
CA PHE A 111 8.38 -3.47 -11.91
C PHE A 111 9.24 -4.41 -12.76
N TYR A 112 10.20 -5.08 -12.12
CA TYR A 112 11.04 -6.09 -12.76
C TYR A 112 10.49 -7.49 -12.49
N LEU A 113 10.36 -8.29 -13.54
CA LEU A 113 10.18 -9.74 -13.40
C LEU A 113 11.55 -10.42 -13.45
N LEU A 114 11.87 -11.19 -12.42
CA LEU A 114 13.12 -11.95 -12.32
C LEU A 114 12.80 -13.44 -12.33
N LYS A 115 13.75 -14.24 -12.83
CA LYS A 115 13.73 -15.70 -12.70
C LYS A 115 14.98 -16.18 -11.99
N SER A 116 14.80 -17.22 -11.20
CA SER A 116 15.89 -17.94 -10.54
C SER A 116 16.51 -18.94 -11.52
N ILE A 117 17.84 -18.97 -11.57
CA ILE A 117 18.62 -19.94 -12.32
C ILE A 117 19.70 -20.54 -11.41
N ALA A 118 20.06 -21.80 -11.64
CA ALA A 118 21.20 -22.43 -10.99
C ALA A 118 22.46 -22.27 -11.85
N ARG A 119 23.50 -21.62 -11.31
CA ARG A 119 24.84 -21.54 -11.92
C ARG A 119 25.89 -21.95 -10.91
N GLU A 120 26.72 -22.93 -11.26
CA GLU A 120 27.79 -23.45 -10.38
C GLU A 120 27.28 -23.87 -8.98
N GLY A 121 26.04 -24.38 -8.90
CA GLY A 121 25.36 -24.71 -7.63
C GLY A 121 24.86 -23.49 -6.84
N LYS A 122 25.12 -22.28 -7.34
CA LYS A 122 24.60 -20.95 -6.98
C LYS A 122 23.16 -20.73 -7.43
N GLU A 123 22.23 -20.33 -6.57
CA GLU A 123 21.00 -19.67 -7.04
C GLU A 123 21.33 -18.23 -7.44
N GLU A 124 21.01 -17.85 -8.67
CA GLU A 124 21.15 -16.49 -9.20
C GLU A 124 19.81 -15.98 -9.73
N TRP A 125 19.49 -14.71 -9.45
CA TRP A 125 18.32 -14.04 -9.99
C TRP A 125 18.72 -13.20 -11.20
N VAL A 126 18.12 -13.50 -12.35
CA VAL A 126 18.37 -12.78 -13.61
C VAL A 126 17.06 -12.19 -14.14
N PRO A 127 17.11 -11.15 -14.99
CA PRO A 127 15.92 -10.66 -15.70
C PRO A 127 15.18 -11.79 -16.40
N PHE A 128 13.86 -11.76 -16.36
CA PHE A 128 13.02 -12.75 -17.01
C PHE A 128 13.34 -12.86 -18.51
N ASP A 129 13.46 -11.71 -19.17
CA ASP A 129 13.91 -11.53 -20.53
C ASP A 129 14.88 -10.32 -20.64
N SER A 130 15.47 -10.16 -21.82
CA SER A 130 16.36 -9.04 -22.16
C SER A 130 15.96 -8.38 -23.48
N SER A 131 14.70 -8.50 -23.86
CA SER A 131 14.20 -7.98 -25.12
C SER A 131 14.02 -6.46 -25.07
N PRO A 132 14.02 -5.77 -26.21
CA PRO A 132 13.71 -4.34 -26.26
C PRO A 132 12.27 -4.06 -25.83
N TYR A 133 12.03 -2.83 -25.39
CA TYR A 133 10.68 -2.33 -25.06
C TYR A 133 9.69 -2.57 -26.21
N GLY A 134 8.51 -3.11 -25.89
CA GLY A 134 7.45 -3.37 -26.87
C GLY A 134 7.65 -4.64 -27.70
N CYS A 135 8.56 -5.54 -27.33
CA CYS A 135 8.73 -6.83 -28.00
C CYS A 135 7.50 -7.74 -27.80
N SER A 136 6.81 -8.10 -28.88
CA SER A 136 5.62 -8.96 -28.81
C SER A 136 5.91 -10.36 -28.28
N ALA A 137 7.07 -10.93 -28.62
CA ALA A 137 7.45 -12.26 -28.14
C ALA A 137 7.64 -12.28 -26.61
N ALA A 138 8.26 -11.25 -26.04
CA ALA A 138 8.42 -11.14 -24.59
C ALA A 138 7.08 -10.89 -23.89
N PHE A 139 6.18 -10.11 -24.52
CA PHE A 139 4.81 -9.98 -24.03
C PHE A 139 4.09 -11.33 -24.01
N ASP A 140 4.16 -12.11 -25.08
CA ASP A 140 3.50 -13.41 -25.17
C ASP A 140 3.97 -14.36 -24.05
N ASP A 141 5.28 -14.37 -23.77
CA ASP A 141 5.90 -15.17 -22.71
C ASP A 141 5.38 -14.80 -21.29
N VAL A 142 5.15 -13.51 -21.02
CA VAL A 142 4.69 -13.01 -19.71
C VAL A 142 3.16 -12.85 -19.64
N SER A 143 2.47 -12.93 -20.78
CA SER A 143 1.04 -12.62 -20.88
C SER A 143 0.13 -13.37 -19.90
N PRO A 144 0.38 -14.65 -19.52
CA PRO A 144 -0.46 -15.31 -18.51
C PRO A 144 -0.36 -14.62 -17.14
N LEU A 145 0.85 -14.25 -16.72
CA LEU A 145 1.08 -13.52 -15.46
C LEU A 145 0.44 -12.13 -15.51
N LEU A 146 0.61 -11.40 -16.62
CA LEU A 146 -0.02 -10.08 -16.77
C LEU A 146 -1.55 -10.19 -16.67
N ARG A 147 -2.17 -11.21 -17.26
CA ARG A 147 -3.62 -11.46 -17.14
C ARG A 147 -4.04 -11.75 -15.70
N GLU A 148 -3.25 -12.51 -14.94
CA GLU A 148 -3.52 -12.73 -13.51
C GLU A 148 -3.45 -11.43 -12.69
N ILE A 149 -2.42 -10.61 -12.94
CA ILE A 149 -2.26 -9.29 -12.31
C ILE A 149 -3.45 -8.40 -12.66
N THR A 150 -3.82 -8.30 -13.94
CA THR A 150 -4.98 -7.51 -14.40
C THR A 150 -6.27 -7.99 -13.72
N SER A 151 -6.50 -9.30 -13.67
CA SER A 151 -7.68 -9.87 -13.00
C SER A 151 -7.71 -9.54 -11.51
N ALA A 152 -6.57 -9.59 -10.83
CA ALA A 152 -6.46 -9.24 -9.41
C ALA A 152 -6.77 -7.75 -9.18
N LEU A 153 -6.17 -6.86 -9.98
CA LEU A 153 -6.40 -5.41 -9.90
C LEU A 153 -7.88 -5.05 -10.14
N HIS A 154 -8.50 -5.61 -11.18
CA HIS A 154 -9.93 -5.42 -11.46
C HIS A 154 -10.79 -5.89 -10.28
N SER A 155 -10.50 -7.06 -9.70
CA SER A 155 -11.26 -7.57 -8.55
C SER A 155 -11.13 -6.71 -7.28
N MET A 156 -10.07 -5.90 -7.19
CA MET A 156 -9.85 -4.93 -6.12
C MET A 156 -10.41 -3.54 -6.44
N GLY A 157 -11.05 -3.37 -7.61
CA GLY A 157 -11.65 -2.11 -8.04
C GLY A 157 -10.65 -1.11 -8.64
N ILE A 158 -9.49 -1.58 -9.11
CA ILE A 158 -8.51 -0.77 -9.81
C ILE A 158 -8.70 -1.01 -11.32
N PRO A 159 -9.18 -0.01 -12.09
CA PRO A 159 -9.27 -0.15 -13.54
C PRO A 159 -7.86 -0.23 -14.13
N VAL A 160 -7.70 -1.09 -15.14
CA VAL A 160 -6.43 -1.26 -15.87
C VAL A 160 -6.67 -0.78 -17.30
N GLU A 161 -5.87 0.17 -17.74
CA GLU A 161 -5.97 0.79 -19.07
C GLU A 161 -4.97 0.21 -20.08
N GLN A 162 -3.81 -0.25 -19.60
CA GLN A 162 -2.71 -0.81 -20.39
C GLN A 162 -2.07 -2.00 -19.69
#